data_AF-A0A8I1RVB0-F1
#
_entry.id   AF-A0A8I1RVB0-F1
#
_cell.length_a   1.000
_cell.length_b   1.000
_cell.length_c   1.000
_cell.angle_alpha   90.00
_cell.angle_beta   90.00
_cell.angle_gamma   90.00
#
_symmetry.space_group_name_H-M   'P 1'
#
loop_
_entity.id
_entity.type
_entity.pdbx_description
1 polymer ?
#
loop_
_entity_poly.entity_id
_entity_poly.type
_entity_poly.pdbx_seq_one_letter_code
_entity_poly.pdbx_strand_id
1 'polypeptide(L)'
;MKRLPVKRLAGLLICLPMAAGCGDLREAAGLTKKSPDEFAVTTKAPLVIPPDFNLRPPAPGAPPTNQADPSTNAQTALFNNQDPQAVARNMTGNYSMAEKLLLANAGVQNADPGVRTKLQSDIRAMQAADTSFTDRVLGAAPTPYTGQPVNADAEIGKRASKRQQAPKPKESGGWFDWF
;
A
#
# COMPACT_ATOMS: atom_id res chain seq x y z
N MET A 1 93.52 60.50 -1.34
CA MET A 1 92.19 60.18 -0.77
C MET A 1 91.28 59.66 -1.88
N LYS A 2 91.16 58.33 -2.03
CA LYS A 2 90.33 57.73 -3.10
C LYS A 2 88.88 57.67 -2.63
N ARG A 3 88.01 58.50 -3.22
CA ARG A 3 86.57 58.51 -2.91
C ARG A 3 85.99 57.19 -3.44
N LEU A 4 85.65 56.27 -2.53
CA LEU A 4 84.92 55.06 -2.89
C LEU A 4 83.60 55.45 -3.56
N PRO A 5 83.24 54.83 -4.70
CA PRO A 5 82.04 55.21 -5.43
C PRO A 5 80.82 54.85 -4.58
N VAL A 6 80.11 55.87 -4.07
CA VAL A 6 78.90 55.75 -3.24
C VAL A 6 77.87 54.78 -3.85
N LYS A 7 77.84 54.66 -5.18
CA LYS A 7 77.02 53.71 -5.93
C LYS A 7 77.33 52.23 -5.61
N ARG A 8 78.59 51.87 -5.36
CA ARG A 8 78.99 50.50 -4.99
C ARG A 8 78.67 50.16 -3.54
N LEU A 9 78.72 51.16 -2.66
CA LEU A 9 78.35 51.00 -1.26
C LEU A 9 76.82 50.88 -1.09
N ALA A 10 76.05 51.65 -1.87
CA ALA A 10 74.58 51.55 -1.92
C ALA A 10 74.08 50.20 -2.46
N GLY A 11 74.74 49.63 -3.48
CA GLY A 11 74.37 48.31 -4.01
C GLY A 11 74.59 47.17 -3.01
N LEU A 12 75.68 47.22 -2.23
CA LEU A 12 75.97 46.21 -1.20
C LEU A 12 74.97 46.30 -0.02
N LEU A 13 74.54 47.52 0.32
CA LEU A 13 73.61 47.77 1.44
C LEU A 13 72.18 47.28 1.14
N ILE A 14 71.77 47.24 -0.14
CA ILE A 14 70.46 46.74 -0.57
C ILE A 14 70.44 45.20 -0.69
N CYS A 15 71.54 44.57 -1.09
CA CYS A 15 71.60 43.10 -1.25
C CYS A 15 71.74 42.35 0.08
N LEU A 16 72.33 42.96 1.12
CA LEU A 16 72.53 42.31 2.41
C LEU A 16 71.24 41.83 3.11
N PRO A 17 70.14 42.61 3.18
CA PRO A 17 68.90 42.16 3.85
C PRO A 17 68.12 41.10 3.06
N MET A 18 68.30 40.99 1.73
CA MET A 18 67.62 39.97 0.92
C MET A 18 68.10 38.54 1.22
N ALA A 19 69.36 38.37 1.63
CA ALA A 19 69.89 37.06 1.98
C ALA A 19 69.44 36.58 3.38
N ALA A 20 69.13 37.51 4.29
CA ALA A 20 68.69 37.19 5.65
C ALA A 20 67.25 36.62 5.70
N GLY A 21 66.37 37.04 4.80
CA GLY A 21 64.96 36.60 4.77
C GLY A 21 64.72 35.20 4.19
N CYS A 22 65.72 34.61 3.51
CA CYS A 22 65.54 33.31 2.86
C CYS A 22 65.44 32.13 3.86
N GLY A 23 65.96 32.30 5.08
CA GLY A 23 65.81 31.34 6.17
C GLY A 23 64.41 31.37 6.79
N ASP A 24 63.92 32.57 7.11
CA ASP A 24 62.60 32.77 7.73
C ASP A 24 61.45 32.39 6.78
N LEU A 25 61.58 32.65 5.48
CA LEU A 25 60.61 32.20 4.48
C LEU A 25 60.53 30.68 4.40
N ARG A 26 61.65 29.97 4.62
CA ARG A 26 61.68 28.50 4.61
C ARG A 26 61.00 27.89 5.83
N GLU A 27 61.14 28.54 6.99
CA GLU A 27 60.45 28.18 8.23
C GLU A 27 58.94 28.49 8.14
N ALA A 28 58.57 29.67 7.65
CA ALA A 28 57.18 30.08 7.46
C ALA A 28 56.45 29.25 6.39
N ALA A 29 57.16 28.78 5.36
CA ALA A 29 56.65 27.87 4.34
C ALA A 29 56.53 26.40 4.84
N GLY A 30 56.92 26.10 6.09
CA GLY A 30 56.81 24.76 6.67
C GLY A 30 57.73 23.72 6.02
N LEU A 31 58.77 24.18 5.29
CA LEU A 31 59.75 23.32 4.61
C LEU A 31 60.87 22.84 5.54
N THR A 32 60.78 23.19 6.82
CA THR A 32 61.68 22.73 7.88
C THR A 32 61.07 21.54 8.61
N LYS A 33 61.91 20.56 8.92
CA LYS A 33 61.48 19.29 9.49
C LYS A 33 61.26 19.46 10.98
N LYS A 34 60.05 19.86 11.37
CA LYS A 34 59.59 19.83 12.76
C LYS A 34 59.11 18.42 13.08
N SER A 35 59.94 17.64 13.77
CA SER A 35 59.56 16.31 14.26
C SER A 35 58.38 16.46 15.24
N PRO A 36 57.27 15.73 15.05
CA PRO A 36 56.17 15.74 16.00
C PRO A 36 56.64 15.27 17.38
N ASP A 37 56.10 15.88 18.44
CA ASP A 37 56.41 15.50 19.81
C ASP A 37 55.87 14.09 20.11
N GLU A 38 56.79 13.14 20.29
CA GLU A 38 56.49 11.73 20.54
C GLU A 38 55.89 11.47 21.93
N PHE A 39 55.87 12.47 22.80
CA PHE A 39 55.21 12.44 24.10
C PHE A 39 53.89 13.21 24.13
N ALA A 40 53.43 13.73 22.99
CA ALA A 40 52.13 14.40 22.90
C ALA A 40 50.98 13.37 23.06
N VAL A 41 50.45 13.27 24.28
CA VAL A 41 49.29 12.44 24.58
C VAL A 41 48.02 13.09 24.03
N THR A 42 47.53 12.59 22.89
CA THR A 42 46.19 12.94 22.39
C THR A 42 45.13 12.17 23.18
N THR A 43 44.17 12.88 23.77
CA THR A 43 42.99 12.26 24.37
C THR A 43 42.05 11.78 23.27
N LYS A 44 41.84 10.47 23.18
CA LYS A 44 40.80 9.89 22.32
C LYS A 44 39.45 9.99 23.05
N ALA A 45 38.37 10.09 22.29
CA ALA A 45 37.03 9.98 22.86
C ALA A 45 36.91 8.66 23.66
N PRO A 46 36.33 8.67 24.86
CA PRO A 46 36.19 7.45 25.65
C PRO A 46 35.36 6.44 24.87
N LEU A 47 35.83 5.19 24.79
CA LEU A 47 35.05 4.08 24.23
C LEU A 47 33.92 3.76 25.21
N VAL A 48 32.70 4.15 24.86
CA VAL A 48 31.48 3.75 25.58
C VAL A 48 31.04 2.41 25.03
N ILE A 49 31.02 1.39 25.89
CA ILE A 49 30.39 0.12 25.57
C ILE A 49 28.88 0.35 25.60
N PRO A 50 28.15 0.11 24.49
CA PRO A 50 26.70 0.25 24.48
C PRO A 50 26.07 -0.71 25.49
N PRO A 51 24.98 -0.31 26.16
CA PRO A 51 24.31 -1.13 27.18
C PRO A 51 23.82 -2.50 26.66
N ASP A 52 23.73 -2.65 25.33
CA ASP A 52 23.19 -3.83 24.65
C ASP A 52 24.24 -4.88 24.26
N PHE A 53 25.48 -4.81 24.76
CA PHE A 53 26.51 -5.82 24.43
C PHE A 53 26.29 -7.19 25.09
N ASN A 54 25.30 -7.32 25.99
CA ASN A 54 24.91 -8.57 26.65
C ASN A 54 23.82 -9.35 25.87
N LEU A 55 23.60 -9.06 24.60
CA LEU A 55 22.70 -9.89 23.79
C LEU A 55 23.29 -11.30 23.69
N ARG A 56 22.54 -12.27 24.21
CA ARG A 56 22.88 -13.69 24.07
C ARG A 56 22.98 -13.98 22.58
N PRO A 57 24.12 -14.51 22.07
CA PRO A 57 24.24 -14.87 20.68
C PRO A 57 23.07 -15.77 20.28
N PRO A 58 22.43 -15.53 19.12
CA PRO A 58 21.35 -16.41 18.66
C PRO A 58 21.90 -17.83 18.55
N ALA A 59 21.12 -18.81 19.01
CA ALA A 59 21.55 -20.21 18.96
C ALA A 59 21.80 -20.60 17.48
N PRO A 60 22.89 -21.31 17.17
CA PRO A 60 23.14 -21.79 15.81
C PRO A 60 21.94 -22.59 15.30
N GLY A 61 21.31 -22.12 14.22
CA GLY A 61 20.11 -22.75 13.62
C GLY A 61 18.77 -22.27 14.17
N ALA A 62 18.73 -21.34 15.14
CA ALA A 62 17.47 -20.72 15.54
C ALA A 62 16.96 -19.76 14.44
N PRO A 63 15.64 -19.74 14.16
CA PRO A 63 15.08 -18.78 13.23
C PRO A 63 15.36 -17.34 13.70
N PRO A 64 15.68 -16.42 12.78
CA PRO A 64 15.98 -15.04 13.11
C PRO A 64 14.80 -14.38 13.83
N THR A 65 15.01 -13.85 15.03
CA THR A 65 13.95 -13.18 15.83
C THR A 65 13.48 -11.87 15.23
N ASN A 66 14.27 -11.28 14.32
CA ASN A 66 14.00 -9.99 13.71
C ASN A 66 13.36 -10.09 12.31
N GLN A 67 13.12 -11.29 11.80
CA GLN A 67 12.48 -11.50 10.50
C GLN A 67 11.18 -12.27 10.67
N ALA A 68 10.07 -11.64 10.29
CA ALA A 68 8.80 -12.34 10.16
C ALA A 68 8.90 -13.39 9.04
N ASP A 69 8.32 -14.57 9.28
CA ASP A 69 8.31 -15.67 8.33
C ASP A 69 7.74 -15.20 6.96
N PRO A 70 8.45 -15.43 5.85
CA PRO A 70 7.98 -15.01 4.52
C PRO A 70 6.61 -15.58 4.17
N SER A 71 6.27 -16.79 4.65
CA SER A 71 4.96 -17.40 4.42
C SER A 71 3.84 -16.65 5.13
N THR A 72 4.07 -16.23 6.38
CA THR A 72 3.14 -15.40 7.16
C THR A 72 2.98 -14.02 6.53
N ASN A 73 4.07 -13.40 6.07
CA ASN A 73 4.02 -12.12 5.38
C ASN A 73 3.23 -12.20 4.06
N ALA A 74 3.44 -13.25 3.27
CA ALA A 74 2.70 -13.48 2.03
C ALA A 74 1.21 -13.73 2.32
N GLN A 75 0.89 -14.51 3.34
CA GLN A 75 -0.50 -14.76 3.74
C GLN A 75 -1.20 -13.47 4.16
N THR A 76 -0.55 -12.62 4.96
CA THR A 76 -1.09 -11.31 5.34
C THR A 76 -1.26 -10.39 4.13
N ALA A 77 -0.33 -10.40 3.18
CA ALA A 77 -0.44 -9.59 1.96
C ALA A 77 -1.59 -10.05 1.03
N LEU A 78 -1.80 -11.37 0.90
CA LEU A 78 -2.83 -11.94 0.03
C LEU A 78 -4.23 -11.82 0.62
N PHE A 79 -4.38 -12.15 1.91
CA PHE A 79 -5.70 -12.22 2.54
C PHE A 79 -6.06 -10.96 3.32
N ASN A 80 -5.10 -10.04 3.52
CA ASN A 80 -5.26 -8.88 4.40
C ASN A 80 -5.97 -9.28 5.70
N ASN A 81 -5.51 -10.41 6.29
CA ASN A 81 -6.04 -11.00 7.51
C ASN A 81 -5.64 -10.12 8.70
N GLN A 82 -6.23 -8.93 8.76
CA GLN A 82 -6.13 -8.04 9.89
C GLN A 82 -6.92 -8.65 11.04
N ASP A 83 -6.37 -8.55 12.26
CA ASP A 83 -7.08 -9.00 13.46
C ASP A 83 -8.47 -8.36 13.51
N PRO A 84 -9.55 -9.15 13.64
CA PRO A 84 -10.92 -8.64 13.59
C PRO A 84 -11.19 -7.63 14.72
N GLN A 85 -10.45 -7.71 15.83
CA GLN A 85 -10.49 -6.72 16.90
C GLN A 85 -9.91 -5.36 16.48
N ALA A 86 -8.83 -5.35 15.71
CA ALA A 86 -8.22 -4.13 15.20
C ALA A 86 -9.13 -3.46 14.16
N VAL A 87 -9.77 -4.25 13.29
CA VAL A 87 -10.75 -3.75 12.32
C VAL A 87 -11.97 -3.19 13.05
N ALA A 88 -12.55 -3.93 14.00
CA ALA A 88 -13.73 -3.52 14.75
C ALA A 88 -13.54 -2.17 15.48
N ARG A 89 -12.33 -1.91 15.98
CA ARG A 89 -11.97 -0.62 16.62
C ARG A 89 -11.96 0.54 15.65
N ASN A 90 -11.47 0.31 14.43
CA ASN A 90 -11.37 1.34 13.38
C ASN A 90 -12.65 1.50 12.56
N MET A 91 -13.67 0.67 12.81
CA MET A 91 -14.91 0.69 12.04
C MET A 91 -15.80 1.89 12.43
N THR A 92 -16.00 2.79 11.46
CA THR A 92 -16.89 3.95 11.55
C THR A 92 -18.36 3.55 11.45
N GLY A 93 -19.21 4.14 12.28
CA GLY A 93 -20.64 3.89 12.31
C GLY A 93 -21.18 3.77 13.73
N ASN A 94 -22.48 3.98 13.87
CA ASN A 94 -23.20 3.86 15.14
C ASN A 94 -23.59 2.39 15.39
N TYR A 95 -22.58 1.54 15.57
CA TYR A 95 -22.73 0.12 15.87
C TYR A 95 -22.15 -0.18 17.26
N SER A 96 -22.72 -1.13 17.97
CA SER A 96 -22.16 -1.65 19.22
C SER A 96 -20.83 -2.38 18.97
N MET A 97 -20.02 -2.54 20.01
CA MET A 97 -18.72 -3.24 19.88
C MET A 97 -18.88 -4.70 19.41
N ALA A 98 -19.94 -5.37 19.85
CA ALA A 98 -20.24 -6.74 19.44
C ALA A 98 -20.60 -6.83 17.95
N GLU A 99 -21.40 -5.90 17.45
CA GLU A 99 -21.72 -5.81 16.02
C GLU A 99 -20.47 -5.52 15.20
N LYS A 100 -19.64 -4.56 15.61
CA LYS A 100 -18.38 -4.26 14.90
C LYS A 100 -17.47 -5.48 14.82
N LEU A 101 -17.39 -6.29 15.88
CA LEU A 101 -16.63 -7.54 15.88
C LEU A 101 -17.23 -8.58 14.93
N LEU A 102 -18.55 -8.71 14.91
CA LEU A 102 -19.24 -9.61 13.98
C LEU A 102 -19.01 -9.20 12.52
N LEU A 103 -19.10 -7.90 12.22
CA LEU A 103 -18.87 -7.36 10.88
C LEU A 103 -17.40 -7.49 10.45
N ALA A 104 -16.45 -7.29 11.38
CA ALA A 104 -15.04 -7.53 11.13
C ALA A 104 -14.76 -9.02 10.83
N ASN A 105 -15.37 -9.93 11.58
CA ASN A 105 -15.29 -11.37 11.30
C ASN A 105 -15.94 -11.75 9.97
N ALA A 106 -17.01 -11.05 9.57
CA ALA A 106 -17.66 -11.22 8.27
C ALA A 106 -16.85 -10.63 7.10
N GLY A 107 -15.70 -9.98 7.37
CA GLY A 107 -14.82 -9.44 6.34
C GLY A 107 -15.38 -8.21 5.62
N VAL A 108 -16.25 -7.43 6.27
CA VAL A 108 -16.91 -6.25 5.67
C VAL A 108 -15.91 -5.22 5.13
N GLN A 109 -14.69 -5.17 5.65
CA GLN A 109 -13.61 -4.30 5.15
C GLN A 109 -13.26 -4.54 3.66
N ASN A 110 -13.52 -5.73 3.14
CA ASN A 110 -13.25 -6.09 1.75
C ASN A 110 -14.47 -5.85 0.83
N ALA A 111 -15.61 -5.44 1.38
CA ALA A 111 -16.81 -5.20 0.61
C ALA A 111 -16.73 -3.83 -0.08
N ASP A 112 -16.94 -3.80 -1.40
CA ASP A 112 -17.01 -2.56 -2.15
C ASP A 112 -18.31 -1.79 -1.78
N PRO A 113 -18.22 -0.56 -1.26
CA PRO A 113 -19.39 0.23 -0.87
C PRO A 113 -20.30 0.59 -2.07
N GLY A 114 -19.75 0.56 -3.29
CA GLY A 114 -20.47 0.80 -4.54
C GLY A 114 -21.15 -0.43 -5.15
N VAL A 115 -21.07 -1.61 -4.52
CA VAL A 115 -21.66 -2.84 -5.09
C VAL A 115 -23.14 -2.68 -5.43
N ARG A 116 -23.91 -1.96 -4.60
CA ARG A 116 -25.34 -1.73 -4.89
C ARG A 116 -25.57 -0.85 -6.10
N THR A 117 -24.78 0.21 -6.30
CA THR A 117 -24.94 1.09 -7.46
C THR A 117 -24.49 0.38 -8.73
N LYS A 118 -23.39 -0.37 -8.66
CA LYS A 118 -22.93 -1.22 -9.77
C LYS A 118 -23.95 -2.30 -10.14
N LEU A 119 -24.50 -2.98 -9.14
CA LEU A 119 -25.54 -3.98 -9.37
C LEU A 119 -26.79 -3.35 -10.00
N GLN A 120 -27.19 -2.15 -9.55
CA GLN A 120 -28.30 -1.43 -10.15
C GLN A 120 -28.03 -1.01 -11.60
N SER A 121 -26.81 -0.60 -11.93
CA SER A 121 -26.45 -0.30 -13.32
C SER A 121 -26.43 -1.54 -14.20
N ASP A 122 -25.91 -2.66 -13.69
CA ASP A 122 -25.89 -3.93 -14.41
C ASP A 122 -27.30 -4.44 -14.67
N ILE A 123 -28.15 -4.40 -13.63
CA ILE A 123 -29.58 -4.75 -13.75
C ILE A 123 -30.27 -3.86 -14.79
N ARG A 124 -30.03 -2.55 -14.79
CA ARG A 124 -30.59 -1.63 -15.79
C ARG A 124 -30.08 -1.95 -17.21
N ALA A 125 -28.80 -2.27 -17.35
CA ALA A 125 -28.23 -2.64 -18.65
C ALA A 125 -28.86 -3.92 -19.20
N MET A 126 -29.10 -4.92 -18.33
CA MET A 126 -29.81 -6.14 -18.71
C MET A 126 -31.28 -5.88 -19.06
N GLN A 127 -31.95 -4.93 -18.40
CA GLN A 127 -33.32 -4.52 -18.71
C GLN A 127 -33.44 -3.79 -20.05
N ALA A 128 -32.41 -3.04 -20.45
CA ALA A 128 -32.41 -2.31 -21.72
C ALA A 128 -32.18 -3.24 -22.94
N ALA A 129 -31.83 -4.51 -22.72
CA ALA A 129 -31.70 -5.49 -23.78
C ALA A 129 -33.08 -5.87 -24.34
N ASP A 130 -33.21 -5.84 -25.66
CA ASP A 130 -34.44 -6.21 -26.36
C ASP A 130 -34.65 -7.73 -26.30
N THR A 131 -35.69 -8.18 -25.57
CA THR A 131 -36.06 -9.62 -25.47
C THR A 131 -37.00 -10.08 -26.57
N SER A 132 -37.44 -9.19 -27.47
CA SER A 132 -38.50 -9.46 -28.45
C SER A 132 -38.18 -10.63 -29.39
N PHE A 133 -36.90 -10.81 -29.74
CA PHE A 133 -36.45 -11.95 -30.55
C PHE A 133 -36.60 -13.26 -29.79
N THR A 134 -36.09 -13.31 -28.56
CA THR A 134 -36.13 -14.52 -27.72
C THR A 134 -37.56 -14.90 -27.37
N ASP A 135 -38.42 -13.93 -27.06
CA ASP A 135 -39.84 -14.17 -26.78
C ASP A 135 -40.57 -14.74 -28.00
N ARG A 136 -40.23 -14.28 -29.22
CA ARG A 136 -40.78 -14.83 -30.47
C ARG A 136 -40.35 -16.27 -30.72
N VAL A 137 -39.09 -16.60 -30.41
CA VAL A 137 -38.56 -17.97 -30.58
C VAL A 137 -39.15 -18.92 -29.53
N LEU A 138 -39.31 -18.46 -28.29
CA LEU A 138 -39.83 -19.27 -27.19
C LEU A 138 -41.36 -19.30 -27.14
N GLY A 139 -42.05 -18.49 -27.95
CA GLY A 139 -43.51 -18.34 -27.91
C GLY A 139 -44.02 -17.73 -26.59
N ALA A 140 -43.16 -17.01 -25.87
CA ALA A 140 -43.50 -16.36 -24.61
C ALA A 140 -44.31 -15.08 -24.87
N ALA A 141 -45.33 -14.84 -24.05
CA ALA A 141 -46.02 -13.56 -24.07
C ALA A 141 -45.08 -12.48 -23.52
N PRO A 142 -44.95 -11.31 -24.18
CA PRO A 142 -44.06 -10.25 -23.71
C PRO A 142 -44.52 -9.78 -22.32
N THR A 143 -43.70 -10.01 -21.30
CA THR A 143 -43.95 -9.49 -19.95
C THR A 143 -43.19 -8.16 -19.80
N PRO A 144 -43.90 -7.02 -19.73
CA PRO A 144 -43.24 -5.74 -19.53
C PRO A 144 -42.53 -5.76 -18.17
N TYR A 145 -41.23 -5.45 -18.17
CA TYR A 145 -40.44 -5.38 -16.95
C TYR A 145 -40.92 -4.21 -16.09
N THR A 146 -41.44 -4.48 -14.89
CA THR A 146 -42.07 -3.48 -14.01
C THR A 146 -41.12 -2.86 -12.99
N GLY A 147 -39.81 -3.18 -13.01
CA GLY A 147 -38.85 -2.71 -12.01
C GLY A 147 -39.01 -3.34 -10.62
N GLN A 148 -40.05 -4.15 -10.43
CA GLN A 148 -40.33 -4.84 -9.19
C GLN A 148 -39.82 -6.29 -9.30
N PRO A 149 -39.14 -6.83 -8.28
CA PRO A 149 -38.80 -8.24 -8.25
C PRO A 149 -40.10 -9.06 -8.38
N VAL A 150 -40.11 -10.04 -9.28
CA VAL A 150 -41.24 -10.94 -9.44
C VAL A 150 -41.37 -11.76 -8.16
N ASN A 151 -42.45 -11.52 -7.41
CA ASN A 151 -42.75 -12.30 -6.23
C ASN A 151 -43.36 -13.65 -6.67
N ALA A 152 -42.58 -14.73 -6.49
CA ALA A 152 -42.97 -16.08 -6.89
C ALA A 152 -44.27 -16.53 -6.22
N ASP A 153 -44.44 -16.27 -4.93
CA ASP A 153 -45.63 -16.68 -4.16
C ASP A 153 -46.89 -15.96 -4.68
N ALA A 154 -46.77 -14.66 -4.97
CA ALA A 154 -47.87 -13.88 -5.52
C ALA A 154 -48.24 -14.32 -6.95
N GLU A 155 -47.27 -14.74 -7.77
CA GLU A 155 -47.55 -15.27 -9.11
C GLU A 155 -48.27 -16.61 -9.08
N ILE A 156 -47.91 -17.50 -8.16
CA ILE A 156 -48.56 -18.80 -8.01
C ILE A 156 -50.06 -18.61 -7.74
N GLY A 157 -50.43 -17.70 -6.84
CA GLY A 157 -51.82 -17.37 -6.56
C GLY A 157 -52.58 -16.82 -7.77
N LYS A 158 -51.96 -15.91 -8.54
CA LYS A 158 -52.54 -15.35 -9.78
C LYS A 158 -52.75 -16.41 -10.86
N ARG A 159 -51.82 -17.36 -10.99
CA ARG A 159 -51.93 -18.46 -11.96
C ARG A 159 -53.03 -19.44 -11.57
N ALA A 160 -53.16 -19.75 -10.27
CA ALA A 160 -54.20 -20.62 -9.76
C ALA A 160 -55.61 -20.03 -10.00
N SER A 161 -55.81 -18.74 -9.70
CA SER A 161 -57.09 -18.07 -9.93
C SER A 161 -57.41 -17.93 -11.43
N LYS A 162 -56.43 -17.59 -12.27
CA LYS A 162 -56.61 -17.54 -13.73
C LYS A 162 -56.99 -18.91 -14.31
N ARG A 163 -56.43 -20.00 -13.78
CA ARG A 163 -56.77 -21.38 -14.18
C ARG A 163 -58.19 -21.76 -13.75
N GLN A 164 -58.69 -21.21 -12.65
CA GLN A 164 -60.08 -21.39 -12.20
C GLN A 164 -61.08 -20.55 -13.00
N GLN A 165 -60.66 -19.39 -13.50
CA GLN A 165 -61.50 -18.50 -14.32
C GLN A 165 -61.50 -18.85 -15.82
N ALA A 166 -60.58 -19.72 -16.27
CA ALA A 166 -60.59 -20.22 -17.63
C ALA A 166 -61.92 -20.98 -17.85
N PRO A 167 -62.69 -20.65 -18.91
CA PRO A 167 -63.92 -21.36 -19.20
C PRO A 167 -63.60 -22.85 -19.30
N LYS A 168 -64.35 -23.69 -18.57
CA LYS A 168 -64.24 -25.15 -18.75
C LYS A 168 -64.37 -25.41 -20.25
N PRO A 169 -63.45 -26.17 -20.86
CA PRO A 169 -63.59 -26.53 -22.26
C PRO A 169 -64.99 -27.12 -22.41
N LYS A 170 -65.80 -26.52 -23.31
CA LYS A 170 -67.09 -27.10 -23.65
C LYS A 170 -66.78 -28.53 -24.08
N GLU A 171 -67.46 -29.50 -23.48
CA GLU A 171 -67.55 -30.87 -23.99
C GLU A 171 -67.94 -30.76 -25.46
N SER A 172 -66.93 -30.72 -26.31
CA SER A 172 -67.02 -30.72 -27.75
C SER A 172 -66.12 -31.84 -28.14
N GLY A 173 -66.71 -32.79 -28.86
CA GLY A 173 -66.24 -34.15 -29.03
C GLY A 173 -64.74 -34.24 -29.07
N GLY A 174 -64.18 -34.98 -28.11
CA GLY A 174 -62.77 -35.28 -28.08
C GLY A 174 -62.37 -35.97 -29.39
N TRP A 175 -61.09 -36.02 -29.68
CA TRP A 175 -60.55 -36.73 -30.85
C TRP A 175 -60.95 -38.22 -30.95
N PHE A 176 -61.57 -38.78 -29.90
CA PHE A 176 -62.23 -40.09 -29.86
C PHE A 176 -63.69 -40.14 -30.35
N ASP A 177 -64.37 -39.01 -30.58
CA ASP A 177 -65.74 -38.98 -31.12
C ASP A 177 -65.80 -39.18 -32.66
N TRP A 178 -64.65 -39.42 -33.30
CA TRP A 178 -64.52 -39.66 -34.76
C TRP A 178 -64.11 -41.11 -35.11
N PHE A 179 -64.11 -42.01 -34.13
CA PHE A 179 -63.86 -43.45 -34.30
C PHE A 179 -64.94 -44.26 -33.57
#